data_AF-A0A1G3Q8X1-F1
#
_entry.id   AF-A0A1G3Q8X1-F1
#
_cell.length_a   1.000
_cell.length_b   1.000
_cell.length_c   1.000
_cell.angle_alpha   90.00
_cell.angle_beta   90.00
_cell.angle_gamma   90.00
#
_symmetry.space_group_name_H-M   'P 1'
#
loop_
_entity.id
_entity.type
_entity.pdbx_description
1 polymer ?
#
loop_
_entity_poly.entity_id
_entity_poly.type
_entity_poly.pdbx_seq_one_letter_code
_entity_poly.pdbx_strand_id
1 'polypeptide(L)'
;MLFAHKEREFRKSYNDYYPMILNALYSRVGNMEDAEDICHEIFVSYYRKFDEVRDPRSWLYGAMKFCISNYYRKKRGFDANSITIDNMEDDIHFAFENGFRDMRIIIHEAIENDQNYNNEKERILFELIAINNYTYDQAAKHLGLTKRQVVYKYQQVSRRILDRLRERGITRIEDLL
;
A
#
# COMPACT_ATOMS: atom_id res chain seq x y z
N MET A 1 -18.63 30.13 -12.75
CA MET A 1 -17.15 30.05 -12.64
C MET A 1 -16.70 28.84 -11.79
N LEU A 2 -17.35 27.67 -11.94
CA LEU A 2 -17.08 26.47 -11.12
C LEU A 2 -15.80 25.73 -11.57
N PHE A 3 -15.58 25.64 -12.87
CA PHE A 3 -14.38 25.01 -13.46
C PHE A 3 -13.08 25.66 -13.00
N ALA A 4 -13.06 27.00 -12.90
CA ALA A 4 -11.90 27.76 -12.42
C ALA A 4 -11.62 27.58 -10.92
N HIS A 5 -12.58 27.07 -10.14
CA HIS A 5 -12.36 26.75 -8.73
C HIS A 5 -11.77 25.33 -8.59
N LYS A 6 -12.37 24.33 -9.22
CA LYS A 6 -11.86 22.94 -9.25
C LYS A 6 -10.41 22.87 -9.71
N GLU A 7 -10.07 23.57 -10.80
CA GLU A 7 -8.71 23.56 -11.34
C GLU A 7 -7.68 24.15 -10.36
N ARG A 8 -8.07 25.19 -9.61
CA ARG A 8 -7.21 25.87 -8.64
C ARG A 8 -6.94 24.98 -7.43
N GLU A 9 -7.99 24.38 -6.87
CA GLU A 9 -7.87 23.49 -5.72
C GLU A 9 -7.10 22.22 -6.09
N PHE A 10 -7.36 21.64 -7.28
CA PHE A 10 -6.57 20.53 -7.78
C PHE A 10 -5.10 20.92 -7.95
N ARG A 11 -4.80 22.06 -8.57
CA ARG A 11 -3.42 22.53 -8.78
C ARG A 11 -2.67 22.69 -7.47
N LYS A 12 -3.33 23.21 -6.44
CA LYS A 12 -2.75 23.29 -5.09
C LYS A 12 -2.43 21.89 -4.55
N SER A 13 -3.41 21.00 -4.57
CA SER A 13 -3.23 19.61 -4.12
C SER A 13 -2.14 18.86 -4.92
N TYR A 14 -2.08 19.07 -6.24
CA TYR A 14 -1.05 18.51 -7.11
C TYR A 14 0.34 18.96 -6.66
N ASN A 15 0.54 20.27 -6.47
CA ASN A 15 1.83 20.81 -6.03
C ASN A 15 2.26 20.28 -4.66
N ASP A 16 1.31 20.08 -3.74
CA ASP A 16 1.58 19.58 -2.39
C ASP A 16 2.03 18.11 -2.39
N TYR A 17 1.46 17.27 -3.27
CA TYR A 17 1.68 15.82 -3.23
C TYR A 17 2.59 15.28 -4.34
N TYR A 18 2.68 15.94 -5.49
CA TYR A 18 3.43 15.43 -6.65
C TYR A 18 4.89 15.09 -6.32
N PRO A 19 5.68 15.98 -5.67
CA PRO A 19 7.08 15.65 -5.35
C PRO A 19 7.19 14.44 -4.43
N MET A 20 6.27 14.31 -3.48
CA MET A 20 6.28 13.20 -2.51
C MET A 20 5.94 11.87 -3.18
N ILE A 21 4.92 11.84 -4.03
CA ILE A 21 4.48 10.64 -4.75
C ILE A 21 5.54 10.22 -5.76
N LEU A 22 6.09 11.15 -6.55
CA LEU A 22 7.12 10.85 -7.54
C LEU A 22 8.39 10.28 -6.89
N ASN A 23 8.88 10.90 -5.82
CA ASN A 23 10.04 10.39 -5.09
C ASN A 23 9.81 8.99 -4.54
N ALA A 24 8.63 8.72 -3.99
CA ALA A 24 8.28 7.40 -3.47
C ALA A 24 8.21 6.34 -4.58
N LEU A 25 7.61 6.67 -5.73
CA LEU A 25 7.59 5.81 -6.92
C LEU A 25 9.01 5.52 -7.42
N TYR A 26 9.82 6.56 -7.62
CA TYR A 26 11.19 6.42 -8.08
C TYR A 26 12.03 5.53 -7.15
N SER A 27 11.89 5.72 -5.83
CA SER A 27 12.60 4.93 -4.82
C SER A 27 12.26 3.42 -4.85
N ARG A 28 11.12 3.04 -5.43
CA ARG A 28 10.71 1.64 -5.59
C ARG A 28 11.04 1.15 -6.99
N VAL A 29 10.52 1.83 -8.00
CA VAL A 29 10.60 1.42 -9.41
C VAL A 29 12.04 1.44 -9.92
N GLY A 30 12.86 2.40 -9.48
CA GLY A 30 14.28 2.51 -9.84
C GLY A 30 14.55 3.04 -11.25
N ASN A 31 13.49 3.34 -12.02
CA ASN A 31 13.53 3.99 -13.31
C ASN A 31 12.68 5.26 -13.24
N MET A 32 13.22 6.40 -13.70
CA MET A 32 12.53 7.69 -13.61
C MET A 32 11.38 7.81 -14.60
N GLU A 33 11.55 7.36 -15.85
CA GLU A 33 10.50 7.39 -16.87
C GLU A 33 9.26 6.60 -16.42
N ASP A 34 9.47 5.36 -15.96
CA ASP A 34 8.40 4.52 -15.41
C ASP A 34 7.72 5.19 -14.20
N ALA A 35 8.49 5.87 -13.34
CA ALA A 35 7.96 6.54 -12.16
C ALA A 35 7.13 7.78 -12.52
N GLU A 36 7.57 8.58 -13.50
CA GLU A 36 6.84 9.74 -14.02
C GLU A 36 5.53 9.33 -14.71
N ASP A 37 5.56 8.28 -15.53
CA ASP A 37 4.37 7.73 -16.20
C ASP A 37 3.32 7.27 -15.18
N ILE A 38 3.73 6.49 -14.17
CA ILE A 38 2.85 6.05 -13.10
C ILE A 38 2.30 7.24 -12.30
N CYS A 39 3.16 8.21 -11.97
CA CYS A 39 2.75 9.41 -11.24
C CYS A 39 1.67 10.17 -12.02
N HIS A 40 1.85 10.32 -13.33
CA HIS A 40 0.89 10.95 -14.20
C HIS A 40 -0.47 10.22 -14.17
N GLU A 41 -0.50 8.89 -14.30
CA GLU A 41 -1.74 8.10 -14.22
C GLU A 41 -2.49 8.29 -12.89
N ILE A 42 -1.76 8.36 -11.78
CA ILE A 42 -2.34 8.61 -10.44
C ILE A 42 -3.03 9.97 -10.42
N PHE A 43 -2.37 11.03 -10.88
CA PHE A 43 -2.92 12.39 -10.82
C PHE A 43 -4.03 12.63 -11.85
N VAL A 44 -4.02 11.93 -13.00
CA VAL A 44 -5.15 11.91 -13.95
C VAL A 44 -6.37 11.28 -13.29
N SER A 45 -6.20 10.12 -12.65
CA SER A 45 -7.28 9.42 -11.94
C SER A 45 -7.80 10.26 -10.77
N TYR A 46 -6.89 10.91 -10.03
CA TYR A 46 -7.22 11.82 -8.95
C TYR A 46 -8.04 13.03 -9.44
N TYR A 47 -7.67 13.65 -10.56
CA TYR A 47 -8.41 14.78 -11.13
C TYR A 47 -9.86 14.40 -11.48
N ARG A 48 -10.06 13.20 -12.05
CA ARG A 48 -11.40 12.68 -12.38
C ARG A 48 -12.28 12.57 -11.15
N LYS A 49 -11.73 12.03 -10.06
CA LYS A 49 -12.43 11.82 -8.77
C LYS A 49 -12.27 12.97 -7.77
N PHE A 50 -11.69 14.10 -8.18
CA PHE A 50 -11.24 15.15 -7.25
C PHE A 50 -12.36 15.66 -6.33
N ASP A 51 -13.57 15.81 -6.86
CA ASP A 51 -14.72 16.31 -6.09
C ASP A 51 -15.30 15.25 -5.13
N GLU A 52 -14.95 13.97 -5.32
CA GLU A 52 -15.41 12.82 -4.52
C GLU A 52 -14.40 12.46 -3.42
N VAL A 53 -13.12 12.80 -3.61
CA VAL A 53 -12.04 12.49 -2.67
C VAL A 53 -12.08 13.45 -1.48
N ARG A 54 -12.49 12.93 -0.33
CA ARG A 54 -12.52 13.69 0.95
C ARG A 54 -11.14 13.86 1.59
N ASP A 55 -10.26 12.87 1.45
CA ASP A 55 -8.90 12.89 1.95
C ASP A 55 -7.89 12.62 0.81
N PRO A 56 -7.38 13.68 0.18
CA PRO A 56 -6.38 13.60 -0.89
C PRO A 56 -5.15 12.78 -0.53
N ARG A 57 -4.62 12.99 0.68
CA ARG A 57 -3.39 12.33 1.11
C ARG A 57 -3.63 10.84 1.12
N SER A 58 -4.70 10.42 1.79
CA SER A 58 -5.03 9.02 1.89
C SER A 58 -5.25 8.41 0.52
N TRP A 59 -6.10 9.02 -0.30
CA TRP A 59 -6.37 8.49 -1.64
C TRP A 59 -5.10 8.33 -2.50
N LEU A 60 -4.24 9.35 -2.55
CA LEU A 60 -3.01 9.36 -3.35
C LEU A 60 -2.00 8.31 -2.89
N TYR A 61 -1.83 8.12 -1.57
CA TYR A 61 -0.97 7.06 -1.04
C TYR A 61 -1.50 5.66 -1.40
N GLY A 62 -2.82 5.49 -1.46
CA GLY A 62 -3.46 4.24 -1.88
C GLY A 62 -3.18 3.95 -3.35
N ALA A 63 -3.40 4.95 -4.19
CA ALA A 63 -3.17 4.87 -5.63
C ALA A 63 -1.71 4.57 -5.95
N MET A 64 -0.78 5.21 -5.24
CA MET A 64 0.66 4.93 -5.35
C MET A 64 1.00 3.48 -5.01
N LYS A 65 0.53 2.95 -3.85
CA LYS A 65 0.78 1.55 -3.48
C LYS A 65 0.22 0.58 -4.51
N PHE A 66 -0.99 0.86 -4.99
CA PHE A 66 -1.64 0.07 -6.02
C PHE A 66 -0.79 0.04 -7.31
N CYS A 67 -0.36 1.20 -7.79
CA CYS A 67 0.42 1.29 -9.02
C CYS A 67 1.78 0.60 -8.89
N ILE A 68 2.47 0.72 -7.75
CA ILE A 68 3.71 -0.01 -7.48
C ILE A 68 3.48 -1.52 -7.54
N SER A 69 2.42 -2.02 -6.88
CA SER A 69 2.08 -3.45 -6.93
C SER A 69 1.78 -3.90 -8.36
N ASN A 70 0.99 -3.11 -9.11
CA ASN A 70 0.63 -3.41 -10.49
C ASN A 70 1.85 -3.43 -11.43
N TYR A 71 2.77 -2.47 -11.27
CA TYR A 71 4.02 -2.39 -12.02
C TYR A 71 4.84 -3.68 -11.87
N TYR A 72 5.05 -4.16 -10.64
CA TYR A 72 5.80 -5.40 -10.44
C TYR A 72 5.05 -6.65 -10.87
N ARG A 73 3.71 -6.66 -10.83
CA ARG A 73 2.89 -7.75 -11.39
C ARG A 73 3.10 -7.87 -12.90
N LYS A 74 3.01 -6.74 -13.63
CA LYS A 74 3.30 -6.66 -15.06
C LYS A 74 4.71 -7.16 -15.37
N LYS A 75 5.71 -6.66 -14.63
CA LYS A 75 7.12 -7.03 -14.81
C LYS A 75 7.40 -8.52 -14.58
N ARG A 76 6.61 -9.19 -13.73
CA ARG A 76 6.70 -10.64 -13.45
C ARG A 76 5.84 -11.50 -14.41
N GLY A 77 5.23 -10.91 -15.44
CA GLY A 77 4.44 -11.64 -16.43
C GLY A 77 3.04 -12.07 -15.96
N PHE A 78 2.51 -11.46 -14.89
CA PHE A 78 1.12 -11.69 -14.47
C PHE A 78 0.16 -10.86 -15.32
N ASP A 79 -0.97 -11.46 -15.71
CA ASP A 79 -2.05 -10.79 -16.46
C ASP A 79 -2.55 -9.54 -15.73
N ALA A 80 -2.29 -8.38 -16.34
CA ALA A 80 -2.53 -7.05 -15.79
C ALA A 80 -3.89 -6.45 -16.19
N ASN A 81 -4.70 -7.17 -16.96
CA ASN A 81 -5.95 -6.67 -17.54
C ASN A 81 -7.13 -6.58 -16.56
N SER A 82 -6.94 -6.84 -15.26
CA SER A 82 -8.07 -6.97 -14.32
C SER A 82 -8.24 -5.82 -13.32
N ILE A 83 -7.26 -4.93 -13.14
CA ILE A 83 -7.36 -3.91 -12.07
C ILE A 83 -6.75 -2.58 -12.53
N THR A 84 -7.56 -1.52 -12.47
CA THR A 84 -7.20 -0.12 -12.77
C THR A 84 -7.35 0.72 -11.50
N ILE A 85 -6.70 1.88 -11.45
CA ILE A 85 -6.80 2.84 -10.33
C ILE A 85 -8.27 3.26 -10.12
N ASP A 86 -9.06 3.31 -11.20
CA ASP A 86 -10.48 3.68 -11.14
C ASP A 86 -11.35 2.63 -10.42
N ASN A 87 -10.94 1.35 -10.42
CA ASN A 87 -11.63 0.22 -9.77
C ASN A 87 -11.13 -0.08 -8.34
N MET A 88 -10.33 0.81 -7.77
CA MET A 88 -9.58 0.58 -6.52
C MET A 88 -10.45 0.65 -5.25
N GLU A 89 -11.65 1.25 -5.31
CA GLU A 89 -12.51 1.56 -4.15
C GLU A 89 -12.85 0.35 -3.25
N ASP A 90 -12.91 -0.86 -3.82
CA ASP A 90 -13.26 -2.07 -3.06
C ASP A 90 -12.10 -2.67 -2.24
N ASP A 91 -10.84 -2.30 -2.50
CA ASP A 91 -9.65 -2.88 -1.84
C ASP A 91 -8.92 -1.90 -0.88
N ILE A 92 -9.22 -0.60 -0.93
CA ILE A 92 -8.49 0.47 -0.18
C ILE A 92 -8.91 0.56 1.29
N HIS A 93 -10.11 0.08 1.63
CA HIS A 93 -10.74 0.34 2.92
C HIS A 93 -9.95 -0.21 4.13
N PHE A 94 -8.90 -1.00 3.91
CA PHE A 94 -8.11 -1.63 4.96
C PHE A 94 -6.70 -1.04 5.17
N ALA A 95 -6.18 -0.23 4.25
CA ALA A 95 -4.81 0.28 4.33
C ALA A 95 -4.69 1.64 5.05
N PHE A 96 -5.81 2.35 5.25
CA PHE A 96 -5.76 3.79 5.48
C PHE A 96 -5.79 4.29 6.92
N GLU A 97 -6.22 3.49 7.89
CA GLU A 97 -6.44 4.09 9.22
C GLU A 97 -5.23 4.00 10.17
N ASN A 98 -4.22 3.16 9.92
CA ASN A 98 -3.02 3.06 10.81
C ASN A 98 -1.67 2.70 10.11
N GLY A 99 -1.65 2.48 8.80
CA GLY A 99 -0.72 1.54 8.16
C GLY A 99 0.67 2.00 7.68
N PHE A 100 1.23 3.13 8.12
CA PHE A 100 2.56 3.57 7.62
C PHE A 100 3.67 3.60 8.66
N ARG A 101 3.40 4.05 9.89
CA ARG A 101 4.40 4.00 10.97
C ARG A 101 4.52 2.57 11.51
N ASP A 102 3.39 1.98 11.84
CA ASP A 102 3.28 0.63 12.37
C ASP A 102 3.84 -0.40 11.39
N MET A 103 3.61 -0.25 10.09
CA MET A 103 4.07 -1.22 9.10
C MET A 103 5.59 -1.37 9.02
N ARG A 104 6.35 -0.27 9.15
CA ARG A 104 7.83 -0.32 9.14
C ARG A 104 8.39 -0.96 10.41
N ILE A 105 7.78 -0.67 11.56
CA ILE A 105 8.11 -1.27 12.88
C ILE A 105 7.77 -2.77 12.86
N ILE A 106 6.57 -3.12 12.39
CA ILE A 106 6.10 -4.50 12.25
C ILE A 106 7.03 -5.27 11.31
N ILE A 107 7.42 -4.73 10.14
CA ILE A 107 8.30 -5.44 9.20
C ILE A 107 9.66 -5.74 9.83
N HIS A 108 10.24 -4.82 10.60
CA HIS A 108 11.54 -5.04 11.23
C HIS A 108 11.49 -6.19 12.25
N GLU A 109 10.52 -6.15 13.17
CA GLU A 109 10.32 -7.20 14.18
C GLU A 109 9.86 -8.53 13.55
N ALA A 110 9.06 -8.46 12.49
CA ALA A 110 8.58 -9.62 11.74
C ALA A 110 9.70 -10.41 11.07
N ILE A 111 10.79 -9.74 10.67
CA ILE A 111 11.97 -10.36 10.06
C ILE A 111 12.86 -11.00 11.13
N GLU A 112 12.96 -10.39 12.31
CA GLU A 112 13.92 -10.81 13.33
C GLU A 112 13.40 -11.88 14.31
N ASN A 113 12.09 -12.12 14.34
CA ASN A 113 11.47 -12.93 15.38
C ASN A 113 10.46 -13.96 14.85
N ASP A 114 10.95 -15.19 14.64
CA ASP A 114 10.14 -16.33 14.18
C ASP A 114 9.00 -16.70 15.13
N GLN A 115 9.07 -16.31 16.41
CA GLN A 115 8.01 -16.59 17.39
C GLN A 115 6.71 -15.84 17.06
N ASN A 116 6.74 -14.88 16.14
CA ASN A 116 5.57 -14.09 15.72
C ASN A 116 4.54 -14.92 14.95
N TYR A 117 4.94 -16.09 14.44
CA TYR A 117 4.13 -16.93 13.57
C TYR A 117 3.82 -18.27 14.24
N ASN A 118 2.60 -18.77 14.08
CA ASN A 118 2.26 -20.09 14.63
C ASN A 118 2.77 -21.23 13.75
N ASN A 119 3.06 -20.93 12.48
CA ASN A 119 3.49 -21.89 11.48
C ASN A 119 4.14 -21.16 10.31
N GLU A 120 4.90 -21.92 9.51
CA GLU A 120 5.60 -21.41 8.33
C GLU A 120 4.66 -20.75 7.30
N LYS A 121 3.43 -21.25 7.16
CA LYS A 121 2.45 -20.65 6.24
C LYS A 121 2.06 -19.23 6.64
N GLU A 122 1.99 -18.91 7.92
CA GLU A 122 1.71 -17.55 8.41
C GLU A 122 2.88 -16.60 8.15
N ARG A 123 4.11 -17.08 8.31
CA ARG A 123 5.33 -16.34 7.95
C ARG A 123 5.34 -16.00 6.47
N ILE A 124 5.19 -17.00 5.61
CA ILE A 124 5.17 -16.83 4.15
C ILE A 124 4.01 -15.89 3.75
N LEU A 125 2.82 -16.06 4.32
CA LEU A 125 1.67 -15.18 4.08
C LEU A 125 2.00 -13.72 4.41
N PHE A 126 2.57 -13.48 5.59
CA PHE A 126 2.94 -12.15 6.02
C PHE A 126 4.01 -11.56 5.10
N GLU A 127 5.06 -12.32 4.79
CA GLU A 127 6.14 -11.90 3.87
C GLU A 127 5.61 -11.55 2.48
N LEU A 128 4.70 -12.37 1.93
CA LEU A 128 4.07 -12.11 0.63
C LEU A 128 3.37 -10.75 0.62
N ILE A 129 2.60 -10.43 1.66
CA ILE A 129 1.76 -9.23 1.70
C ILE A 129 2.56 -8.01 2.17
N ALA A 130 3.25 -8.14 3.29
CA ALA A 130 3.92 -7.04 3.98
C ALA A 130 5.22 -6.60 3.33
N ILE A 131 5.97 -7.55 2.75
CA ILE A 131 7.32 -7.31 2.21
C ILE A 131 7.27 -7.32 0.68
N ASN A 132 6.59 -8.33 0.11
CA ASN A 132 6.54 -8.53 -1.34
C ASN A 132 5.33 -7.85 -2.03
N ASN A 133 4.47 -7.13 -1.29
CA ASN A 133 3.32 -6.38 -1.79
C ASN A 133 2.32 -7.20 -2.62
N TYR A 134 2.12 -8.48 -2.27
CA TYR A 134 1.04 -9.29 -2.83
C TYR A 134 -0.31 -8.80 -2.30
N THR A 135 -1.30 -8.73 -3.18
CA THR A 135 -2.71 -8.60 -2.77
C THR A 135 -3.17 -9.86 -2.04
N TYR A 136 -4.24 -9.76 -1.24
CA TYR A 136 -4.81 -10.92 -0.57
C TYR A 136 -5.24 -12.04 -1.53
N ASP A 137 -5.74 -11.67 -2.72
CA ASP A 137 -6.09 -12.64 -3.76
C ASP A 137 -4.88 -13.37 -4.34
N GLN A 138 -3.75 -12.69 -4.50
CA GLN A 138 -2.53 -13.33 -4.98
C GLN A 138 -1.91 -14.23 -3.93
N ALA A 139 -1.86 -13.79 -2.67
CA ALA A 139 -1.39 -14.62 -1.57
C ALA A 139 -2.29 -15.85 -1.37
N ALA A 140 -3.61 -15.69 -1.57
CA ALA A 140 -4.58 -16.79 -1.53
C ALA A 140 -4.26 -17.85 -2.59
N LYS A 141 -4.08 -17.43 -3.85
CA LYS A 141 -3.68 -18.33 -4.94
C LYS A 141 -2.34 -19.02 -4.65
N HIS A 142 -1.35 -18.29 -4.14
CA HIS A 142 -0.02 -18.82 -3.88
C HIS A 142 0.00 -19.86 -2.75
N LEU A 143 -0.86 -19.70 -1.74
CA LEU A 143 -0.89 -20.57 -0.55
C LEU A 143 -1.99 -21.64 -0.61
N GLY A 144 -2.77 -21.69 -1.68
CA GLY A 144 -3.93 -22.58 -1.79
C GLY A 144 -5.01 -22.26 -0.76
N LEU A 145 -5.24 -20.98 -0.47
CA LEU A 145 -6.21 -20.47 0.50
C LEU A 145 -7.30 -19.64 -0.21
N THR A 146 -8.40 -19.37 0.48
CA THR A 146 -9.38 -18.35 0.05
C THR A 146 -8.93 -16.94 0.43
N LYS A 147 -9.36 -15.90 -0.30
CA LYS A 147 -9.12 -14.48 0.04
C LYS A 147 -9.50 -14.20 1.50
N ARG A 148 -10.64 -14.74 1.95
CA ARG A 148 -11.13 -14.57 3.34
C ARG A 148 -10.20 -15.18 4.38
N GLN A 149 -9.66 -16.37 4.14
CA GLN A 149 -8.67 -17.00 5.03
C GLN A 149 -7.37 -16.19 5.09
N VAL A 150 -6.94 -15.63 3.97
CA VAL A 150 -5.75 -14.79 3.89
C VAL A 150 -5.92 -13.50 4.70
N VAL A 151 -7.03 -12.77 4.50
CA VAL A 151 -7.34 -11.55 5.26
C VAL A 151 -7.33 -11.84 6.76
N TYR A 152 -8.05 -12.88 7.19
CA TYR A 152 -8.14 -13.26 8.60
C TYR A 152 -6.76 -13.58 9.20
N LYS A 153 -5.97 -14.43 8.53
CA LYS A 153 -4.64 -14.81 9.01
C LYS A 153 -3.67 -13.63 9.06
N TYR A 154 -3.71 -12.77 8.04
CA TYR A 154 -2.86 -11.59 7.99
C TYR A 154 -3.14 -10.65 9.17
N GLN A 155 -4.42 -10.37 9.44
CA GLN A 155 -4.83 -9.56 10.60
C GLN A 155 -4.37 -10.17 11.94
N GLN A 156 -4.48 -11.49 12.10
CA GLN A 156 -4.01 -12.18 13.31
C GLN A 156 -2.50 -12.09 13.52
N VAL A 157 -1.73 -12.19 12.44
CA VAL A 157 -0.27 -12.04 12.48
C VAL A 157 0.10 -10.60 12.80
N SER A 158 -0.47 -9.62 12.08
CA SER A 158 -0.22 -8.19 12.34
C SER A 158 -0.55 -7.79 13.77
N ARG A 159 -1.66 -8.27 14.33
CA ARG A 159 -2.04 -7.99 15.73
C ARG A 159 -1.01 -8.56 16.71
N ARG A 160 -0.58 -9.82 16.54
CA ARG A 160 0.44 -10.42 17.42
C ARG A 160 1.76 -9.66 17.42
N ILE A 161 2.23 -9.25 16.24
CA ILE A 161 3.47 -8.48 16.12
C ILE A 161 3.31 -7.14 16.85
N LEU A 162 2.18 -6.45 16.65
CA LEU A 162 1.88 -5.18 17.33
C LEU A 162 1.78 -5.32 18.86
N ASP A 163 1.13 -6.36 19.35
CA ASP A 163 0.97 -6.58 20.80
C ASP A 163 2.33 -6.80 21.46
N ARG A 164 3.24 -7.57 20.83
CA ARG A 164 4.61 -7.78 21.33
C ARG A 164 5.45 -6.51 21.32
N LEU A 165 5.32 -5.69 20.28
CA LEU A 165 6.02 -4.40 20.21
C LEU A 165 5.57 -3.50 21.36
N ARG A 166 4.27 -3.46 21.66
CA ARG A 166 3.71 -2.72 22.79
C ARG A 166 4.19 -3.25 24.13
N GLU A 167 4.27 -4.57 24.32
CA GLU A 167 4.83 -5.20 25.53
C GLU A 167 6.30 -4.79 25.75
N ARG A 168 7.05 -4.56 24.68
CA ARG A 168 8.44 -4.07 24.72
C ARG A 168 8.56 -2.55 24.84
N GLY A 169 7.45 -1.83 25.00
CA GLY A 169 7.41 -0.37 25.13
C GLY A 169 7.59 0.39 23.81
N ILE A 170 7.68 -0.31 22.68
CA ILE A 170 7.83 0.29 21.35
C ILE A 170 6.45 0.72 20.90
N THR A 171 6.21 2.03 20.93
CA THR A 171 4.96 2.64 20.45
C THR A 171 5.18 3.54 19.25
N ARG A 172 6.44 3.86 18.94
CA ARG A 172 6.82 4.75 17.85
C ARG A 172 8.08 4.24 17.14
N ILE A 173 8.31 4.73 15.91
CA ILE A 173 9.46 4.32 15.09
C ILE A 173 10.77 4.70 15.77
N GLU A 174 10.77 5.83 16.49
CA GLU A 174 11.94 6.38 17.16
C GLU A 174 12.43 5.46 18.29
N ASP A 175 11.59 4.56 18.80
CA ASP A 175 11.95 3.59 19.83
C ASP A 175 12.75 2.39 19.27
N LEU A 176 12.90 2.29 17.93
CA LEU A 176 13.64 1.23 17.22
C LEU A 176 14.99 1.70 16.65
N LEU A 177 15.39 2.95 16.86
CA LEU A 177 16.68 3.52 16.41
C LEU A 177 17.71 3.48 17.53
#